data_AF-A0AAN8Q8Y7-F1
#
_entry.id   AF-A0AAN8Q8Y7-F1
#
_cell.length_a   1.000
_cell.length_b   1.000
_cell.length_c   1.000
_cell.angle_alpha   90.00
_cell.angle_beta   90.00
_cell.angle_gamma   90.00
#
_symmetry.space_group_name_H-M   'P 1'
#
loop_
_entity.id
_entity.type
_entity.pdbx_description
1 polymer ?
#
loop_
_entity_poly.entity_id
_entity_poly.type
_entity_poly.pdbx_seq_one_letter_code
_entity_poly.pdbx_strand_id
1 'polypeptide(L)'
;METGLSQEKIASFVKRLRAEPRYLLAQNVSTCIDPLEQDEKDGGYEKWRVENSWGDDRGNKGYLIMTDEWFSEYVYEVVVDKKYLAPEVLEVMQKEPIVLPAWDPMGALAL
;
A
#
# COMPACT_ATOMS: atom_id res chain seq x y z
N MET A 1 21.11 10.01 33.37
CA MET A 1 19.65 10.18 33.17
C MET A 1 19.45 10.85 31.83
N GLU A 2 18.65 10.17 31.00
CA GLU A 2 17.94 10.65 29.80
C GLU A 2 18.73 11.19 28.59
N THR A 3 19.32 10.26 27.83
CA THR A 3 19.66 10.44 26.42
C THR A 3 18.46 10.11 25.53
N GLY A 4 17.33 10.77 25.77
CA GLY A 4 16.10 10.63 24.98
C GLY A 4 15.88 11.83 24.06
N LEU A 5 15.31 11.60 22.88
CA LEU A 5 14.77 12.69 22.06
C LEU A 5 13.69 13.44 22.86
N SER A 6 13.75 14.77 22.89
CA SER A 6 12.74 15.57 23.60
C SER A 6 11.34 15.32 23.02
N GLN A 7 10.32 15.37 23.87
CA GLN A 7 8.93 15.15 23.48
C GLN A 7 8.48 16.07 22.33
N GLU A 8 8.97 17.31 22.30
CA GLU A 8 8.72 18.23 21.18
C GLU A 8 9.32 17.77 19.85
N LYS A 9 10.53 17.20 19.86
CA LYS A 9 11.17 16.66 18.65
C LYS A 9 10.43 15.43 18.15
N ILE A 10 9.96 14.57 19.05
CA ILE A 10 9.13 13.41 18.72
C ILE A 10 7.81 13.88 18.11
N ALA A 11 7.11 14.83 18.74
CA ALA A 11 5.85 15.37 18.24
C ALA A 11 6.00 16.06 16.87
N SER A 12 7.09 16.82 16.68
CA SER A 12 7.42 17.47 15.41
C SER A 12 7.71 16.43 14.32
N PHE A 13 8.48 15.39 14.63
CA PHE A 13 8.77 14.29 13.72
C PHE A 13 7.50 13.53 13.34
N VAL A 14 6.66 13.14 14.30
CA VAL A 14 5.39 12.45 14.05
C VAL A 14 4.44 13.31 13.21
N LYS A 15 4.37 14.61 13.48
CA LYS A 15 3.57 15.54 12.68
C LYS A 15 4.08 15.62 11.23
N ARG A 16 5.40 15.63 11.04
CA ARG A 16 6.01 15.70 9.70
C ARG A 16 5.86 14.38 8.95
N LEU A 17 6.05 13.25 9.64
CA LEU A 17 5.81 11.90 9.13
C LEU A 17 4.36 11.76 8.64
N ARG A 18 3.38 12.16 9.45
CA ARG A 18 1.95 12.11 9.08
C ARG A 18 1.52 13.16 8.05
N ALA A 19 2.31 14.19 7.82
CA ALA A 19 2.02 15.23 6.84
C ALA A 19 2.62 14.94 5.46
N GLU A 20 3.55 13.99 5.38
CA GLU A 20 4.14 13.56 4.11
C GLU A 20 3.24 12.49 3.46
N PRO A 21 2.71 12.75 2.25
CA PRO A 21 1.81 11.82 1.55
C PRO A 21 2.37 10.41 1.46
N ARG A 22 3.68 10.28 1.29
CA ARG A 22 4.43 9.02 1.18
C ARG A 22 4.29 8.10 2.39
N TYR A 23 4.04 8.64 3.59
CA TYR A 23 3.91 7.85 4.82
C TYR A 23 2.47 7.70 5.30
N LEU A 24 1.53 8.48 4.77
CA LEU A 24 0.10 8.31 5.04
C LEU A 24 -0.46 7.00 4.47
N LEU A 25 0.24 6.41 3.49
CA LEU A 25 -0.22 5.19 2.80
C LEU A 25 0.48 3.93 3.27
N ALA A 26 1.58 4.06 4.02
CA ALA A 26 2.15 2.96 4.80
C ALA A 26 1.22 2.51 5.95
N GLN A 27 0.00 3.08 6.07
CA GLN A 27 -1.04 2.70 7.04
C GLN A 27 -2.31 2.15 6.36
N ASN A 28 -2.33 2.01 5.03
CA ASN A 28 -3.55 1.69 4.30
C ASN A 28 -3.60 0.21 3.92
N VAL A 29 -4.29 -0.58 4.74
CA VAL A 29 -4.90 -1.82 4.25
C VAL A 29 -6.18 -1.41 3.53
N SER A 30 -6.17 -1.49 2.19
CA SER A 30 -7.36 -1.24 1.38
C SER A 30 -7.64 -2.41 0.46
N THR A 31 -8.91 -2.77 0.31
CA THR A 31 -9.33 -3.75 -0.68
C THR A 31 -9.49 -3.02 -2.01
N CYS A 32 -8.58 -3.27 -2.96
CA CYS A 32 -8.83 -2.93 -4.37
C CYS A 32 -9.89 -3.92 -4.88
N ILE A 33 -11.09 -3.43 -5.13
CA ILE A 33 -12.23 -4.29 -5.41
C ILE A 33 -12.36 -4.57 -6.91
N ASP A 34 -12.10 -3.60 -7.80
CA ASP A 34 -12.21 -3.80 -9.25
C ASP A 34 -11.45 -2.72 -10.07
N PRO A 35 -10.93 -3.04 -11.27
CA PRO A 35 -10.57 -2.04 -12.27
C PRO A 35 -11.85 -1.31 -12.74
N LEU A 36 -11.84 0.03 -12.73
CA LEU A 36 -13.01 0.83 -13.10
C LEU A 36 -13.12 1.04 -14.61
N GLU A 37 -11.99 1.16 -15.28
CA GLU A 37 -11.88 1.46 -16.71
C GLU A 37 -10.68 0.68 -17.27
N GLN A 38 -10.93 -0.11 -18.32
CA GLN A 38 -9.90 -0.79 -19.10
C GLN A 38 -9.73 -0.05 -20.42
N ASP A 39 -8.49 0.24 -20.80
CA ASP A 39 -8.19 0.81 -22.11
C ASP A 39 -8.48 -0.24 -23.19
N GLU A 40 -9.50 0.02 -24.03
CA GLU A 40 -9.95 -0.88 -25.09
C GLU A 40 -8.89 -1.12 -26.18
N LYS A 41 -7.83 -0.30 -26.25
CA LYS A 41 -6.80 -0.40 -27.29
C LYS A 41 -5.58 -1.20 -26.89
N ASP A 42 -5.13 -1.07 -25.64
CA ASP A 42 -3.86 -1.64 -25.17
C ASP A 42 -4.04 -2.68 -24.05
N GLY A 43 -5.27 -2.93 -23.59
CA GLY A 43 -5.56 -3.89 -22.54
C GLY A 43 -5.10 -3.47 -21.14
N GLY A 44 -4.61 -2.23 -21.00
CA GLY A 44 -4.18 -1.63 -19.74
C GLY A 44 -5.34 -1.14 -18.88
N TYR A 45 -5.04 -0.79 -17.63
CA TYR A 45 -6.00 -0.21 -16.70
C TYR A 45 -5.76 1.30 -16.60
N GLU A 46 -6.82 2.09 -16.44
CA GLU A 46 -6.66 3.54 -16.21
C GLU A 46 -6.77 3.90 -14.73
N LYS A 47 -7.74 3.30 -14.04
CA LYS A 47 -8.11 3.67 -12.67
C LYS A 47 -8.64 2.48 -11.89
N TRP A 48 -8.36 2.50 -10.60
CA TRP A 48 -8.71 1.50 -9.61
C TRP A 48 -9.68 2.11 -8.59
N ARG A 49 -10.71 1.36 -8.21
CA ARG A 49 -11.56 1.72 -7.07
C ARG A 49 -10.98 1.14 -5.79
N VAL A 50 -10.83 1.98 -4.78
CA VAL A 50 -10.26 1.60 -3.50
C VAL A 50 -11.30 1.80 -2.41
N GLU A 51 -11.67 0.74 -1.70
CA GLU A 51 -12.45 0.84 -0.48
C GLU A 51 -11.52 1.14 0.70
N ASN A 52 -11.79 2.22 1.42
CA ASN A 52 -10.97 2.63 2.56
C ASN A 52 -11.73 2.46 3.89
N SER A 53 -10.98 2.36 4.99
CA SER A 53 -11.49 2.08 6.34
C SER A 53 -11.66 3.32 7.22
N TRP A 54 -11.67 4.52 6.64
CA TRP A 54 -11.70 5.80 7.37
C TRP A 54 -13.11 6.38 7.59
N GLY A 55 -14.16 5.57 7.46
CA GLY A 55 -15.55 6.04 7.50
C GLY A 55 -16.08 6.50 6.15
N ASP A 56 -17.39 6.74 6.07
CA ASP A 56 -18.10 7.11 4.84
C ASP A 56 -18.13 8.62 4.58
N ASP A 57 -17.69 9.43 5.54
CA ASP A 57 -17.57 10.89 5.46
C ASP A 57 -16.37 11.35 4.62
N ARG A 58 -15.46 10.43 4.27
CA ARG A 58 -14.27 10.69 3.45
C ARG A 58 -14.40 10.14 2.03
N GLY A 59 -13.80 10.87 1.08
CA GLY A 59 -13.80 10.48 -0.33
C GLY A 59 -15.20 10.48 -0.92
N ASN A 60 -15.53 9.43 -1.69
CA ASN A 60 -16.86 9.18 -2.20
C ASN A 60 -17.51 8.03 -1.42
N LYS A 61 -18.13 8.34 -0.28
CA LYS A 61 -18.75 7.34 0.63
C LYS A 61 -17.76 6.26 1.09
N GLY A 62 -16.56 6.67 1.51
CA GLY A 62 -15.49 5.76 1.95
C GLY A 62 -14.64 5.19 0.81
N TYR A 63 -14.96 5.49 -0.46
CA TYR A 63 -14.16 5.08 -1.61
C TYR A 63 -13.21 6.16 -2.11
N LEU A 64 -12.07 5.72 -2.62
CA LEU A 64 -11.09 6.51 -3.35
C LEU A 64 -10.99 6.00 -4.80
N ILE A 65 -10.51 6.88 -5.69
CA ILE A 65 -10.09 6.53 -7.04
C ILE A 65 -8.58 6.69 -7.09
N MET A 66 -7.89 5.66 -7.57
CA MET A 66 -6.44 5.61 -7.71
C MET A 66 -6.11 5.42 -9.19
N THR A 67 -5.24 6.25 -9.76
CA THR A 67 -4.83 6.06 -11.17
C THR A 67 -3.85 4.91 -11.30
N ASP A 68 -3.71 4.35 -12.49
CA ASP A 68 -2.76 3.27 -12.74
C ASP A 68 -1.29 3.70 -12.57
N GLU A 69 -0.96 4.95 -12.92
CA GLU A 69 0.38 5.49 -12.64
C GLU A 69 0.64 5.56 -11.14
N TRP A 70 -0.37 5.91 -10.36
CA TRP A 70 -0.25 5.93 -8.91
C TRP A 70 -0.06 4.52 -8.34
N PHE A 71 -0.83 3.55 -8.85
CA PHE A 71 -0.68 2.14 -8.49
C PHE A 71 0.76 1.68 -8.73
N SER A 72 1.29 1.95 -9.92
CA SER A 72 2.64 1.54 -10.35
C SER A 72 3.76 2.10 -9.45
N GLU A 73 3.59 3.31 -8.93
CA GLU A 73 4.63 3.99 -8.14
C GLU A 73 4.53 3.72 -6.64
N TYR A 74 3.34 3.44 -6.11
CA TYR A 74 3.09 3.48 -4.66
C TYR A 74 2.41 2.24 -4.07
N VAL A 75 1.99 1.26 -4.88
CA VAL A 75 1.48 -0.02 -4.39
C VAL A 75 2.62 -1.05 -4.35
N TYR A 76 2.85 -1.63 -3.18
CA TYR A 76 3.96 -2.58 -2.96
C TYR A 76 3.52 -4.03 -2.85
N GLU A 77 2.30 -4.29 -2.38
CA GLU A 77 1.79 -5.63 -2.13
C GLU A 77 0.32 -5.75 -2.52
N VAL A 78 -0.04 -6.90 -3.08
CA VAL A 78 -1.42 -7.32 -3.34
C VAL A 78 -1.58 -8.76 -2.90
N VAL A 79 -2.79 -9.11 -2.45
CA VAL A 79 -3.15 -10.49 -2.10
C VAL A 79 -4.18 -10.99 -3.09
N VAL A 80 -3.86 -12.09 -3.77
CA VAL A 80 -4.74 -12.75 -4.75
C VAL A 80 -4.88 -14.23 -4.42
N ASP A 81 -6.01 -14.81 -4.81
CA ASP A 81 -6.23 -16.26 -4.70
C ASP A 81 -5.24 -17.01 -5.61
N LYS A 82 -4.60 -18.06 -5.06
CA LYS A 82 -3.60 -18.87 -5.76
C LYS A 82 -4.10 -19.45 -7.08
N LYS A 83 -5.40 -19.68 -7.24
CA LYS A 83 -5.99 -20.20 -8.48
C LYS A 83 -5.80 -19.27 -9.69
N TYR A 84 -5.50 -18.00 -9.46
CA TYR A 84 -5.23 -17.02 -10.52
C TYR A 84 -3.74 -16.90 -10.87
N LEU A 85 -2.86 -17.56 -10.11
CA LEU A 85 -1.42 -17.48 -10.34
C LEU A 85 -0.98 -18.51 -11.39
N ALA A 86 -0.09 -18.08 -12.27
CA ALA A 86 0.57 -18.98 -13.21
C ALA A 86 1.44 -20.00 -12.44
N PRO A 87 1.59 -21.25 -12.95
CA PRO A 87 2.36 -22.30 -12.27
C PRO A 87 3.78 -21.86 -11.88
N GLU A 88 4.44 -21.06 -12.71
CA GLU A 88 5.81 -20.60 -12.50
C GLU A 88 5.92 -19.67 -11.27
N VAL A 89 4.87 -18.90 -10.98
CA VAL A 89 4.80 -18.03 -9.79
C VAL A 89 4.56 -18.88 -8.53
N LEU A 90 3.75 -19.93 -8.62
CA LEU A 90 3.52 -20.86 -7.51
C LEU A 90 4.80 -21.61 -7.11
N GLU A 91 5.67 -21.90 -8.07
CA GLU A 91 6.98 -22.50 -7.81
C GLU A 91 7.91 -21.58 -7.00
N VAL A 92 7.80 -20.25 -7.16
CA VAL A 92 8.58 -19.29 -6.35
C VAL A 92 8.27 -19.45 -4.86
N MET A 93 7.02 -19.76 -4.50
CA MET A 93 6.62 -19.97 -3.11
C MET A 93 7.27 -21.19 -2.45
N GLN A 94 7.86 -22.10 -3.23
CA GLN A 94 8.53 -23.31 -2.73
C GLN A 94 10.03 -23.11 -2.50
N LYS A 95 10.59 -21.97 -2.91
CA LYS A 95 12.01 -21.66 -2.74
C LYS A 95 12.29 -21.24 -1.30
N GLU A 96 13.53 -21.43 -0.88
CA GLU A 96 14.02 -20.88 0.38
C GLU A 96 13.89 -19.34 0.35
N PRO A 97 13.21 -18.72 1.32
CA PRO A 97 12.98 -17.28 1.32
C PRO A 97 14.29 -16.52 1.59
N ILE A 98 14.43 -15.36 0.95
CA ILE A 98 15.53 -14.44 1.25
C ILE A 98 15.20 -13.71 2.56
N VAL A 99 16.00 -13.93 3.59
CA VAL A 99 15.84 -13.27 4.87
C VAL A 99 16.37 -11.84 4.78
N LEU A 100 15.46 -10.87 4.84
CA LEU A 100 15.76 -9.44 4.87
C LEU A 100 16.05 -8.98 6.32
N PRO A 101 16.84 -7.91 6.51
CA PRO A 101 17.05 -7.33 7.83
C PRO A 101 15.74 -6.80 8.41
N ALA A 102 15.62 -6.74 9.73
CA ALA A 102 14.39 -6.35 10.41
C ALA A 102 13.93 -4.90 10.13
N TRP A 103 14.82 -4.04 9.62
CA TRP A 103 14.54 -2.65 9.26
C TRP A 103 14.35 -2.44 7.75
N ASP A 104 14.28 -3.52 6.97
CA ASP A 104 14.01 -3.43 5.54
C ASP A 104 12.63 -2.79 5.31
N PRO A 105 12.50 -1.82 4.38
CA PRO A 105 11.24 -1.14 4.12
C PRO A 105 10.12 -2.08 3.64
N MET A 106 10.45 -3.24 3.06
CA MET A 106 9.45 -4.24 2.65
C MET A 106 8.80 -5.00 3.83
N GLY A 107 9.29 -4.77 5.05
CA GLY A 107 8.65 -5.24 6.29
C GLY A 107 7.68 -4.23 6.91
N ALA A 108 7.42 -3.09 6.27
CA ALA A 108 6.50 -2.09 6.78
C ALA A 108 5.09 -2.68 6.91
N LEU A 109 4.63 -2.87 8.14
CA LEU A 109 3.24 -3.20 8.43
C LEU A 109 2.42 -1.93 8.46
N ALA A 110 1.19 -1.99 7.95
CA ALA A 110 0.21 -0.93 8.13
C ALA A 110 0.06 -0.61 9.63
N LEU A 111 0.66 0.50 10.08
CA LEU A 111 0.66 0.96 11.47
C LEU A 111 -0.54 1.85 11.79
#